data_AF-A0AAP0F771-F1
#
_entry.id   AF-A0AAP0F771-F1
#
_cell.length_a   1.000
_cell.length_b   1.000
_cell.length_c   1.000
_cell.angle_alpha   90.00
_cell.angle_beta   90.00
_cell.angle_gamma   90.00
#
_symmetry.space_group_name_H-M   'P 1'
#
loop_
_entity.id
_entity.type
_entity.pdbx_description
1 polymer ?
#
loop_
_entity_poly.entity_id
_entity_poly.type
_entity_poly.pdbx_seq_one_letter_code
_entity_poly.pdbx_strand_id
1 'polypeptide(L)'
;MAPLFLYLYLFLSSSLAFAFAGHDYGQALSHSILFFEAQRSGYLPSTQRVTWRGDSGLLDGKSSGVGDGNTDHYCWQRPEDMTTDRRAYKIDVNNPGSDLAGETAAAMAAASVVFRHSNPSYSNELLTHAKQLFEFADKYRGKYDGSITLARKYYQSFSGYDDELLWAAAWLYQATDDEYYLNYLANNGDSLGGTGWAMTEFSWDVKYAGAQVLAAKFLMQGKAGAHSSVLERYQQKAEYFMCSCLGKGSKNVQRTPGGLLFRQRWNNMQFVTSASFLLTVYSDYLSSSGKGLSCNSGTTSPSELLAFAKSQVDYILGDNPRATSYMVGYGSNYPKQVHHRASSIESIKVDSSFVSCRGGYATWYGREGSDPNLLNGAVVGGPDGYDNFVDERDNYEQTEPATYNNAPLLGVLARLSGGHSGYNQLLPVVVHTPKPKTTKPAPAIPPKSTPVPAESSGLITVQQKITTSWVYKGRTYHRYSTMVTNKSAKTMKDLKVSIEKLYGPLWGLTRNEDSYGFPEWIDSLPAGKSLEFVYIHPATPAEISISSYTLV
;
A
#
# COMPACT_ATOMS: atom_id res chain seq x y z
N MET A 1 -50.14 -4.55 -68.20
CA MET A 1 -50.08 -5.48 -67.04
C MET A 1 -48.95 -5.01 -66.15
N ALA A 2 -49.27 -4.57 -64.93
CA ALA A 2 -48.33 -4.39 -63.83
C ALA A 2 -47.96 -5.78 -63.23
N PRO A 3 -47.04 -5.89 -62.25
CA PRO A 3 -45.69 -5.34 -62.19
C PRO A 3 -44.65 -6.43 -61.84
N LEU A 4 -43.37 -6.19 -62.15
CA LEU A 4 -42.23 -7.04 -61.76
C LEU A 4 -41.25 -6.19 -60.95
N PHE A 5 -41.70 -5.72 -59.77
CA PHE A 5 -40.88 -4.99 -58.81
C PHE A 5 -41.41 -5.29 -57.40
N LEU A 6 -41.06 -6.46 -56.87
CA LEU A 6 -41.13 -6.77 -55.44
C LEU A 6 -40.38 -8.09 -55.23
N TYR A 7 -39.07 -8.06 -54.96
CA TYR A 7 -38.31 -9.12 -54.26
C TYR A 7 -36.81 -8.75 -54.29
N LEU A 8 -36.47 -7.54 -53.82
CA LEU A 8 -35.07 -7.22 -53.49
C LEU A 8 -34.96 -6.14 -52.41
N TYR A 9 -35.75 -6.27 -51.34
CA TYR A 9 -35.61 -5.45 -50.14
C TYR A 9 -36.10 -6.26 -48.94
N LEU A 10 -35.31 -7.22 -48.48
CA LEU A 10 -35.47 -7.87 -47.16
C LEU A 10 -34.19 -8.63 -46.72
N PHE A 11 -33.02 -8.10 -47.06
CA PHE A 11 -31.73 -8.53 -46.49
C PHE A 11 -30.93 -7.33 -45.96
N LEU A 12 -31.60 -6.44 -45.24
CA LEU A 12 -30.94 -5.54 -44.29
C LEU A 12 -31.48 -5.82 -42.89
N SER A 13 -30.54 -5.79 -41.93
CA SER A 13 -30.72 -5.88 -40.48
C SER A 13 -31.08 -7.25 -39.89
N SER A 14 -30.18 -8.21 -40.04
CA SER A 14 -29.86 -9.12 -38.93
C SER A 14 -28.37 -9.00 -38.59
N SER A 15 -27.90 -7.77 -38.37
CA SER A 15 -26.79 -7.58 -37.45
C SER A 15 -27.30 -8.07 -36.09
N LEU A 16 -27.01 -9.33 -35.76
CA LEU A 16 -26.93 -9.71 -34.36
C LEU A 16 -25.91 -8.75 -33.76
N ALA A 17 -26.40 -7.67 -33.17
CA ALA A 17 -25.71 -7.04 -32.08
C ALA A 17 -25.59 -8.15 -31.03
N PHE A 18 -24.46 -8.86 -31.06
CA PHE A 18 -23.88 -9.31 -29.81
C PHE A 18 -23.67 -8.01 -29.03
N ALA A 19 -24.67 -7.63 -28.24
CA ALA A 19 -24.40 -6.88 -27.05
C ALA A 19 -23.39 -7.75 -26.31
N PHE A 20 -22.11 -7.41 -26.40
CA PHE A 20 -21.13 -7.91 -25.45
C PHE A 20 -21.70 -7.49 -24.10
N ALA A 21 -22.31 -8.44 -23.39
CA ALA A 21 -22.64 -8.26 -21.99
C ALA A 21 -21.30 -7.88 -21.34
N GLY A 22 -21.23 -6.67 -20.78
CA GLY A 22 -19.99 -6.22 -20.14
C GLY A 22 -19.57 -7.21 -19.05
N HIS A 23 -18.26 -7.30 -18.80
CA HIS A 23 -17.73 -8.13 -17.73
C HIS A 23 -18.33 -7.74 -16.36
N ASP A 24 -18.69 -8.75 -15.56
CA ASP A 24 -19.05 -8.55 -14.15
C ASP A 24 -17.78 -8.31 -13.33
N TYR A 25 -17.41 -7.04 -13.17
CA TYR A 25 -16.26 -6.63 -12.37
C TYR A 25 -16.45 -6.89 -10.86
N GLY A 26 -17.69 -6.96 -10.37
CA GLY A 26 -17.98 -7.26 -8.97
C GLY A 26 -17.67 -8.73 -8.65
N GLN A 27 -18.00 -9.62 -9.58
CA GLN A 27 -17.58 -11.03 -9.52
C GLN A 27 -16.06 -11.16 -9.61
N ALA A 28 -15.42 -10.51 -10.59
CA ALA A 28 -13.95 -10.55 -10.73
C ALA A 28 -13.23 -10.03 -9.47
N LEU A 29 -13.77 -8.98 -8.83
CA LEU A 29 -13.25 -8.45 -7.57
C LEU A 29 -13.38 -9.49 -6.45
N SER A 30 -14.56 -10.10 -6.33
CA SER A 30 -14.82 -11.15 -5.33
C SER A 30 -13.89 -12.34 -5.51
N HIS A 31 -13.64 -12.75 -6.75
CA HIS A 31 -12.69 -13.79 -7.09
C HIS A 31 -11.26 -13.39 -6.71
N SER A 32 -10.80 -12.18 -7.07
CA SER A 32 -9.46 -11.70 -6.70
C SER A 32 -9.22 -11.70 -5.19
N ILE A 33 -10.25 -11.42 -4.37
CA ILE A 33 -10.14 -11.52 -2.91
C ILE A 33 -9.98 -12.99 -2.47
N LEU A 34 -10.67 -13.94 -3.10
CA LEU A 34 -10.50 -15.37 -2.84
C LEU A 34 -9.08 -15.85 -3.17
N PHE A 35 -8.45 -15.32 -4.21
CA PHE A 35 -7.04 -15.59 -4.48
C PHE A 35 -6.15 -15.17 -3.30
N PHE A 36 -6.32 -13.97 -2.74
CA PHE A 36 -5.56 -13.57 -1.56
C PHE A 36 -5.83 -14.45 -0.32
N GLU A 37 -7.05 -14.96 -0.14
CA GLU A 37 -7.34 -15.96 0.90
C GLU A 37 -6.62 -17.29 0.63
N ALA A 38 -6.49 -17.68 -0.63
CA ALA A 38 -5.78 -18.87 -1.07
C ALA A 38 -4.26 -18.75 -0.94
N GLN A 39 -3.71 -17.53 -0.80
CA GLN A 39 -2.28 -17.29 -0.57
C GLN A 39 -1.89 -17.16 0.91
N ARG A 40 -2.85 -17.24 1.86
CA ARG A 40 -2.56 -17.12 3.31
C ARG A 40 -1.59 -18.19 3.80
N SER A 41 -0.71 -17.85 4.74
CA SER A 41 0.10 -18.78 5.53
C SER A 41 -0.19 -18.55 7.02
N GLY A 42 0.24 -19.48 7.88
CA GLY A 42 -0.07 -19.49 9.31
C GLY A 42 -1.40 -20.18 9.63
N TYR A 43 -1.95 -19.85 10.80
CA TYR A 43 -3.29 -20.27 11.18
C TYR A 43 -4.33 -19.56 10.34
N LEU A 44 -5.19 -20.33 9.67
CA LEU A 44 -6.30 -19.80 8.90
C LEU A 44 -7.47 -19.44 9.83
N PRO A 45 -8.17 -18.33 9.58
CA PRO A 45 -9.33 -17.96 10.38
C PRO A 45 -10.47 -18.97 10.19
N SER A 46 -11.33 -19.14 11.20
CA SER A 46 -12.54 -19.97 11.10
C SER A 46 -13.51 -19.53 10.01
N THR A 47 -13.38 -18.28 9.53
CA THR A 47 -14.17 -17.69 8.43
C THR A 47 -13.51 -17.84 7.06
N GLN A 48 -12.43 -18.62 6.92
CA GLN A 48 -11.76 -18.90 5.65
C GLN A 48 -12.74 -19.48 4.63
N ARG A 49 -12.81 -18.88 3.42
CA ARG A 49 -13.73 -19.32 2.36
C ARG A 49 -13.10 -20.32 1.40
N VAL A 50 -11.78 -20.27 1.25
CA VAL A 50 -11.02 -21.22 0.44
C VAL A 50 -10.80 -22.49 1.25
N THR A 51 -11.78 -23.39 1.21
CA THR A 51 -11.88 -24.55 2.12
C THR A 51 -10.89 -25.66 1.82
N TRP A 52 -10.28 -25.69 0.63
CA TRP A 52 -9.25 -26.68 0.28
C TRP A 52 -7.88 -26.37 0.89
N ARG A 53 -7.69 -25.19 1.49
CA ARG A 53 -6.49 -24.81 2.25
C ARG A 53 -6.57 -25.25 3.71
N GLY A 54 -5.42 -25.54 4.31
CA GLY A 54 -5.24 -25.77 5.74
C GLY A 54 -4.16 -24.86 6.34
N ASP A 55 -3.99 -25.00 7.66
CA ASP A 55 -2.96 -24.31 8.42
C ASP A 55 -1.57 -24.76 7.95
N SER A 56 -0.68 -23.81 7.66
CA SER A 56 0.65 -24.06 7.09
C SER A 56 1.69 -23.10 7.65
N GLY A 57 2.97 -23.41 7.56
CA GLY A 57 4.03 -22.49 8.02
C GLY A 57 3.95 -22.15 9.51
N LEU A 58 3.46 -23.08 10.34
CA LEU A 58 3.23 -22.85 11.78
C LEU A 58 4.53 -22.72 12.60
N LEU A 59 5.66 -23.04 11.98
CA LEU A 59 6.99 -23.00 12.59
C LEU A 59 7.88 -21.90 11.99
N ASP A 60 7.31 -21.00 11.18
CA ASP A 60 8.04 -19.92 10.53
C ASP A 60 8.81 -19.08 11.57
N GLY A 61 10.10 -18.86 11.31
CA GLY A 61 10.98 -18.10 12.20
C GLY A 61 11.51 -18.87 13.42
N LYS A 62 11.16 -20.14 13.64
CA LYS A 62 11.81 -20.97 14.68
C LYS A 62 13.21 -21.42 14.22
N SER A 63 14.16 -21.42 15.15
CA SER A 63 15.59 -21.64 14.89
C SER A 63 15.92 -23.09 14.57
N SER A 64 15.85 -23.45 13.29
CA SER A 64 16.66 -24.49 12.64
C SER A 64 16.87 -24.06 11.17
N GLY A 65 18.05 -24.37 10.60
CA GLY A 65 18.44 -24.62 9.18
C GLY A 65 17.98 -24.00 7.81
N VAL A 66 17.95 -22.70 7.49
CA VAL A 66 17.87 -22.17 6.07
C VAL A 66 16.56 -22.42 5.25
N GLY A 67 15.57 -21.55 5.41
CA GLY A 67 14.46 -21.38 4.47
C GLY A 67 14.80 -20.46 3.32
N ASP A 68 15.48 -20.99 2.31
CA ASP A 68 15.82 -20.26 1.09
C ASP A 68 15.00 -20.76 -0.10
N GLY A 69 14.84 -19.92 -1.13
CA GLY A 69 14.00 -20.28 -2.27
C GLY A 69 14.46 -21.54 -3.01
N ASN A 70 15.74 -21.95 -2.93
CA ASN A 70 16.19 -23.16 -3.61
C ASN A 70 15.66 -24.41 -2.89
N THR A 71 15.69 -24.43 -1.56
CA THR A 71 15.17 -25.56 -0.78
C THR A 71 13.66 -25.65 -0.87
N ASP A 72 12.96 -24.51 -0.89
CA ASP A 72 11.52 -24.45 -1.14
C ASP A 72 11.15 -24.92 -2.56
N HIS A 73 11.82 -24.39 -3.59
CA HIS A 73 11.50 -24.70 -4.98
C HIS A 73 11.93 -26.11 -5.41
N TYR A 74 12.91 -26.70 -4.71
CA TYR A 74 13.26 -28.11 -4.86
C TYR A 74 12.08 -29.05 -4.54
N CYS A 75 11.12 -28.57 -3.74
CA CYS A 75 9.93 -29.32 -3.39
C CYS A 75 8.70 -28.88 -4.21
N TRP A 76 7.90 -29.86 -4.59
CA TRP A 76 6.50 -29.68 -4.96
C TRP A 76 5.72 -30.50 -3.93
N GLN A 77 5.17 -29.82 -2.94
CA GLN A 77 4.41 -30.42 -1.84
C GLN A 77 3.34 -29.42 -1.40
N ARG A 78 2.36 -29.89 -0.64
CA ARG A 78 1.35 -29.00 -0.06
C ARG A 78 2.01 -28.08 0.97
N PRO A 79 1.55 -26.82 1.13
CA PRO A 79 2.09 -25.93 2.15
C PRO A 79 1.91 -26.49 3.57
N GLU A 80 0.86 -27.27 3.81
CA GLU A 80 0.58 -27.94 5.08
C GLU A 80 1.53 -29.12 5.36
N ASP A 81 2.10 -29.74 4.32
CA ASP A 81 3.06 -30.86 4.41
C ASP A 81 4.52 -30.40 4.36
N MET A 82 4.78 -29.09 4.40
CA MET A 82 6.12 -28.57 4.25
C MET A 82 7.04 -29.04 5.38
N THR A 83 8.09 -29.74 4.97
CA THR A 83 9.20 -30.19 5.82
C THR A 83 10.50 -29.45 5.54
N THR A 84 10.49 -28.55 4.56
CA THR A 84 11.62 -27.67 4.26
C THR A 84 11.82 -26.70 5.40
N ASP A 85 13.07 -26.28 5.59
CA ASP A 85 13.38 -25.29 6.58
C ASP A 85 12.77 -23.92 6.23
N ARG A 86 12.44 -23.12 7.25
CA ARG A 86 11.76 -21.83 7.15
C ARG A 86 12.42 -20.76 8.03
N ARG A 87 13.76 -20.77 8.08
CA ARG A 87 14.57 -19.74 8.73
C ARG A 87 14.17 -18.34 8.26
N ALA A 88 13.99 -17.44 9.21
CA ALA A 88 13.77 -16.03 8.93
C ALA A 88 15.10 -15.31 8.64
N TYR A 89 15.07 -14.43 7.64
CA TYR A 89 16.11 -13.44 7.36
C TYR A 89 15.60 -12.06 7.74
N LYS A 90 16.52 -11.16 8.06
CA LYS A 90 16.19 -9.80 8.45
C LYS A 90 17.23 -8.82 7.92
N ILE A 91 16.80 -7.57 7.80
CA ILE A 91 17.67 -6.41 7.65
C ILE A 91 17.83 -5.75 9.02
N ASP A 92 18.99 -5.15 9.26
CA ASP A 92 19.32 -4.41 10.49
C ASP A 92 20.35 -3.31 10.18
N VAL A 93 20.81 -2.59 11.20
CA VAL A 93 21.72 -1.45 11.01
C VAL A 93 23.06 -1.82 10.37
N ASN A 94 23.48 -3.08 10.47
CA ASN A 94 24.72 -3.59 9.86
C ASN A 94 24.47 -4.24 8.49
N ASN A 95 23.22 -4.66 8.24
CA ASN A 95 22.78 -5.29 7.00
C ASN A 95 21.51 -4.56 6.52
N PRO A 96 21.63 -3.34 5.95
CA PRO A 96 20.50 -2.48 5.61
C PRO A 96 19.65 -3.00 4.45
N GLY A 97 18.48 -2.41 4.25
CA GLY A 97 17.56 -2.71 3.15
C GLY A 97 16.49 -1.64 3.01
N SER A 98 16.87 -0.49 2.48
CA SER A 98 16.05 0.72 2.32
C SER A 98 14.85 0.52 1.41
N ASP A 99 15.03 -0.26 0.35
CA ASP A 99 13.97 -0.70 -0.55
C ASP A 99 12.91 -1.51 0.22
N LEU A 100 13.30 -2.62 0.86
CA LEU A 100 12.37 -3.47 1.60
C LEU A 100 11.70 -2.74 2.78
N ALA A 101 12.47 -1.98 3.56
CA ALA A 101 11.95 -1.19 4.67
C ALA A 101 11.04 -0.04 4.20
N GLY A 102 11.44 0.64 3.12
CA GLY A 102 10.67 1.72 2.49
C GLY A 102 9.33 1.24 1.94
N GLU A 103 9.31 0.14 1.19
CA GLU A 103 8.06 -0.44 0.68
C GLU A 103 7.15 -0.91 1.83
N THR A 104 7.72 -1.49 2.89
CA THR A 104 6.95 -1.87 4.07
C THR A 104 6.37 -0.64 4.79
N ALA A 105 7.14 0.45 4.89
CA ALA A 105 6.66 1.72 5.42
C ALA A 105 5.50 2.29 4.57
N ALA A 106 5.64 2.28 3.24
CA ALA A 106 4.59 2.69 2.31
C ALA A 106 3.30 1.87 2.50
N ALA A 107 3.42 0.54 2.57
CA ALA A 107 2.30 -0.37 2.78
C ALA A 107 1.57 -0.11 4.10
N MET A 108 2.31 0.04 5.21
CA MET A 108 1.73 0.33 6.53
C MET A 108 1.10 1.73 6.58
N ALA A 109 1.72 2.74 5.97
CA ALA A 109 1.16 4.08 5.85
C ALA A 109 -0.15 4.06 5.05
N ALA A 110 -0.18 3.40 3.89
CA ALA A 110 -1.39 3.26 3.08
C ALA A 110 -2.51 2.51 3.84
N ALA A 111 -2.18 1.39 4.50
CA ALA A 111 -3.13 0.63 5.30
C ALA A 111 -3.69 1.44 6.48
N SER A 112 -2.88 2.31 7.11
CA SER A 112 -3.36 3.19 8.18
C SER A 112 -4.49 4.12 7.70
N VAL A 113 -4.46 4.57 6.44
CA VAL A 113 -5.54 5.39 5.86
C VAL A 113 -6.84 4.59 5.79
N VAL A 114 -6.77 3.32 5.38
CA VAL A 114 -7.94 2.43 5.27
C VAL A 114 -8.58 2.16 6.64
N PHE A 115 -7.76 1.89 7.65
CA PHE A 115 -8.24 1.56 9.00
C PHE A 115 -8.58 2.77 9.87
N ARG A 116 -8.30 3.99 9.41
CA ARG A 116 -8.43 5.23 10.20
C ARG A 116 -9.76 5.37 10.93
N HIS A 117 -10.85 4.99 10.27
CA HIS A 117 -12.20 5.13 10.84
C HIS A 117 -12.73 3.83 11.45
N SER A 118 -12.44 2.68 10.84
CA SER A 118 -12.96 1.37 11.27
C SER A 118 -12.21 0.79 12.47
N ASN A 119 -10.90 1.04 12.57
CA ASN A 119 -10.05 0.62 13.68
C ASN A 119 -8.93 1.64 13.93
N PRO A 120 -9.22 2.77 14.61
CA PRO A 120 -8.24 3.83 14.85
C PRO A 120 -7.01 3.38 15.64
N SER A 121 -7.16 2.42 16.55
CA SER A 121 -6.03 1.88 17.33
C SER A 121 -5.03 1.19 16.41
N TYR A 122 -5.51 0.30 15.55
CA TYR A 122 -4.65 -0.40 14.59
C TYR A 122 -4.07 0.54 13.53
N SER A 123 -4.87 1.52 13.07
CA SER A 123 -4.37 2.60 12.21
C SER A 123 -3.17 3.32 12.82
N ASN A 124 -3.22 3.66 14.11
CA ASN A 124 -2.12 4.37 14.79
C ASN A 124 -0.89 3.47 14.98
N GLU A 125 -1.10 2.18 15.25
CA GLU A 125 -0.03 1.19 15.34
C GLU A 125 0.71 1.04 14.00
N LEU A 126 -0.04 0.84 12.91
CA LEU A 126 0.51 0.78 11.55
C LEU A 126 1.30 2.05 11.21
N LEU A 127 0.74 3.21 11.52
CA LEU A 127 1.39 4.49 11.23
C LEU A 127 2.67 4.68 12.05
N THR A 128 2.69 4.23 13.30
CA THR A 128 3.89 4.26 14.15
C THR A 128 5.00 3.43 13.53
N HIS A 129 4.71 2.20 13.12
CA HIS A 129 5.69 1.33 12.47
C HIS A 129 6.13 1.85 11.10
N ALA A 130 5.21 2.45 10.32
CA ALA A 130 5.54 3.06 9.04
C ALA A 130 6.61 4.16 9.20
N LYS A 131 6.48 5.01 10.22
CA LYS A 131 7.47 6.07 10.52
C LYS A 131 8.82 5.49 10.93
N GLN A 132 8.83 4.49 11.80
CA GLN A 132 10.05 3.81 12.26
C GLN A 132 10.80 3.13 11.11
N LEU A 133 10.08 2.43 10.23
CA LEU A 133 10.66 1.76 9.07
C LEU A 133 11.20 2.74 8.05
N PHE A 134 10.51 3.85 7.80
CA PHE A 134 11.02 4.90 6.92
C PHE A 134 12.29 5.55 7.47
N GLU A 135 12.31 5.88 8.77
CA GLU A 135 13.52 6.42 9.42
C GLU A 135 14.70 5.45 9.30
N PHE A 136 14.46 4.15 9.55
CA PHE A 136 15.47 3.12 9.35
C PHE A 136 15.96 3.05 7.90
N ALA A 137 15.04 3.04 6.93
CA ALA A 137 15.33 2.95 5.51
C ALA A 137 16.20 4.13 5.03
N ASP A 138 15.87 5.36 5.44
CA ASP A 138 16.58 6.56 5.03
C ASP A 138 17.94 6.71 5.72
N LYS A 139 18.02 6.37 7.01
CA LYS A 139 19.22 6.50 7.84
C LYS A 139 20.28 5.43 7.52
N TYR A 140 19.86 4.20 7.27
CA TYR A 140 20.76 3.07 6.98
C TYR A 140 20.57 2.63 5.54
N ARG A 141 21.23 3.33 4.62
CA ARG A 141 21.02 3.14 3.18
C ARG A 141 21.69 1.89 2.64
N GLY A 142 20.93 1.07 1.92
CA GLY A 142 21.44 -0.09 1.20
C GLY A 142 20.32 -0.91 0.59
N LYS A 143 20.65 -1.71 -0.43
CA LYS A 143 19.69 -2.61 -1.06
C LYS A 143 19.49 -3.86 -0.19
N TYR A 144 18.26 -4.29 0.02
CA TYR A 144 18.00 -5.43 0.90
C TYR A 144 18.62 -6.72 0.36
N ASP A 145 18.77 -6.87 -0.96
CA ASP A 145 19.38 -8.03 -1.62
C ASP A 145 20.91 -8.06 -1.49
N GLY A 146 21.52 -6.99 -0.95
CA GLY A 146 22.89 -6.98 -0.43
C GLY A 146 23.01 -7.67 0.93
N SER A 147 21.95 -7.59 1.73
CA SER A 147 21.87 -8.11 3.10
C SER A 147 21.28 -9.52 3.16
N ILE A 148 20.18 -9.74 2.43
CA ILE A 148 19.49 -11.02 2.26
C ILE A 148 19.83 -11.54 0.86
N THR A 149 21.09 -11.96 0.68
CA THR A 149 21.65 -12.31 -0.65
C THR A 149 20.92 -13.46 -1.35
N LEU A 150 20.24 -14.31 -0.59
CA LEU A 150 19.43 -15.41 -1.13
C LEU A 150 18.23 -14.92 -1.96
N ALA A 151 17.70 -13.73 -1.63
CA ALA A 151 16.58 -13.14 -2.35
C ALA A 151 16.97 -12.65 -3.75
N ARG A 152 18.27 -12.40 -4.01
CA ARG A 152 18.77 -11.89 -5.30
C ARG A 152 18.41 -12.80 -6.50
N LYS A 153 18.26 -14.11 -6.29
CA LYS A 153 17.88 -15.03 -7.37
C LYS A 153 16.38 -14.96 -7.74
N TYR A 154 15.57 -14.29 -6.92
CA TYR A 154 14.11 -14.30 -7.04
C TYR A 154 13.56 -12.88 -7.20
N TYR A 155 13.90 -11.99 -6.27
CA TYR A 155 13.42 -10.62 -6.19
C TYR A 155 14.58 -9.64 -6.01
N GLN A 156 15.59 -9.73 -6.87
CA GLN A 156 16.70 -8.77 -6.84
C GLN A 156 16.20 -7.33 -6.97
N SER A 157 16.61 -6.45 -6.06
CA SER A 157 16.40 -5.01 -6.25
C SER A 157 17.20 -4.57 -7.48
N PHE A 158 16.54 -4.28 -8.61
CA PHE A 158 17.23 -3.84 -9.83
C PHE A 158 17.26 -2.31 -9.92
N SER A 159 16.16 -1.67 -9.56
CA SER A 159 16.01 -0.21 -9.47
C SER A 159 16.91 0.43 -8.42
N GLY A 160 17.20 -0.29 -7.33
CA GLY A 160 17.85 0.26 -6.14
C GLY A 160 16.83 0.45 -5.01
N TYR A 161 16.90 1.59 -4.33
CA TYR A 161 16.01 1.94 -3.22
C TYR A 161 15.54 3.39 -3.23
N ASP A 162 16.02 4.19 -4.19
CA ASP A 162 15.79 5.63 -4.24
C ASP A 162 14.31 5.93 -4.50
N ASP A 163 13.66 5.12 -5.34
CA ASP A 163 12.23 5.19 -5.60
C ASP A 163 11.38 4.71 -4.42
N GLU A 164 11.76 3.67 -3.69
CA GLU A 164 11.05 3.26 -2.46
C GLU A 164 11.10 4.34 -1.37
N LEU A 165 12.22 5.07 -1.22
CA LEU A 165 12.30 6.18 -0.27
C LEU A 165 11.33 7.31 -0.65
N LEU A 166 11.27 7.68 -1.92
CA LEU A 166 10.30 8.68 -2.40
C LEU A 166 8.85 8.16 -2.27
N TRP A 167 8.61 6.90 -2.60
CA TRP A 167 7.30 6.27 -2.50
C TRP A 167 6.78 6.21 -1.06
N ALA A 168 7.63 5.81 -0.11
CA ALA A 168 7.31 5.78 1.31
C ALA A 168 7.04 7.18 1.86
N ALA A 169 7.85 8.18 1.49
CA ALA A 169 7.62 9.57 1.86
C ALA A 169 6.27 10.08 1.31
N ALA A 170 5.92 9.75 0.07
CA ALA A 170 4.63 10.12 -0.51
C ALA A 170 3.44 9.52 0.25
N TRP A 171 3.51 8.23 0.61
CA TRP A 171 2.45 7.60 1.40
C TRP A 171 2.38 8.11 2.82
N LEU A 172 3.51 8.38 3.46
CA LEU A 172 3.54 8.96 4.80
C LEU A 172 2.96 10.37 4.79
N TYR A 173 3.27 11.20 3.79
CA TYR A 173 2.60 12.49 3.64
C TYR A 173 1.09 12.32 3.46
N GLN A 174 0.66 11.43 2.56
CA GLN A 174 -0.77 11.14 2.35
C GLN A 174 -1.46 10.65 3.63
N ALA A 175 -0.77 9.90 4.48
CA ALA A 175 -1.31 9.36 5.72
C ALA A 175 -1.30 10.38 6.87
N THR A 176 -0.41 11.37 6.87
CA THR A 176 -0.17 12.22 8.06
C THR A 176 -0.46 13.69 7.86
N ASP A 177 -0.44 14.18 6.61
CA ASP A 177 -0.32 15.61 6.28
C ASP A 177 0.89 16.29 6.96
N ASP A 178 1.92 15.51 7.35
CA ASP A 178 3.14 16.02 7.98
C ASP A 178 4.10 16.57 6.93
N GLU A 179 4.33 17.88 6.98
CA GLU A 179 5.19 18.63 6.06
C GLU A 179 6.61 18.07 5.97
N TYR A 180 7.11 17.37 7.00
CA TYR A 180 8.41 16.69 6.92
C TYR A 180 8.51 15.78 5.69
N TYR A 181 7.48 14.99 5.40
CA TYR A 181 7.50 14.05 4.27
C TYR A 181 7.30 14.73 2.91
N LEU A 182 6.52 15.81 2.86
CA LEU A 182 6.43 16.63 1.64
C LEU A 182 7.77 17.31 1.33
N ASN A 183 8.43 17.86 2.36
CA ASN A 183 9.78 18.42 2.24
C ASN A 183 10.78 17.34 1.80
N TYR A 184 10.69 16.11 2.33
CA TYR A 184 11.56 15.02 1.91
C TYR A 184 11.39 14.73 0.41
N LEU A 185 10.16 14.57 -0.06
CA LEU A 185 9.86 14.39 -1.49
C LEU A 185 10.43 15.51 -2.36
N ALA A 186 10.19 16.76 -1.97
CA ALA A 186 10.62 17.90 -2.77
C ALA A 186 12.14 18.07 -2.79
N ASN A 187 12.79 17.97 -1.62
CA ASN A 187 14.23 18.21 -1.49
C ASN A 187 15.08 17.07 -2.09
N ASN A 188 14.55 15.84 -2.10
CA ASN A 188 15.26 14.67 -2.62
C ASN A 188 14.82 14.27 -4.04
N GLY A 189 13.84 14.94 -4.63
CA GLY A 189 13.27 14.51 -5.90
C GLY A 189 14.24 14.51 -7.07
N ASP A 190 15.20 15.44 -7.09
CA ASP A 190 16.25 15.47 -8.11
C ASP A 190 17.33 14.41 -7.84
N SER A 191 17.83 14.32 -6.61
CA SER A 191 18.94 13.42 -6.24
C SER A 191 18.56 11.95 -6.26
N LEU A 192 17.32 11.63 -5.88
CA LEU A 192 16.77 10.26 -5.92
C LEU A 192 16.05 9.97 -7.24
N GLY A 193 16.07 10.91 -8.19
CA GLY A 193 15.57 10.69 -9.56
C GLY A 193 14.06 10.76 -9.77
N GLY A 194 13.27 11.07 -8.73
CA GLY A 194 11.81 11.21 -8.80
C GLY A 194 11.31 12.23 -9.83
N THR A 195 12.02 13.34 -10.00
CA THR A 195 11.71 14.40 -10.99
C THR A 195 12.46 14.21 -12.33
N GLY A 196 13.39 13.25 -12.37
CA GLY A 196 14.30 13.02 -13.51
C GLY A 196 13.84 11.86 -14.37
N TRP A 197 13.64 10.69 -13.77
CA TRP A 197 13.32 9.45 -14.46
C TRP A 197 11.91 9.45 -15.04
N ALA A 198 11.84 9.24 -16.36
CA ALA A 198 10.59 9.10 -17.10
C ALA A 198 10.30 7.62 -17.30
N MET A 199 9.42 7.05 -16.48
CA MET A 199 9.18 5.61 -16.44
C MET A 199 8.12 5.16 -17.44
N THR A 200 8.25 3.91 -17.87
CA THR A 200 7.27 3.16 -18.68
C THR A 200 6.84 1.88 -17.98
N GLU A 201 7.13 1.77 -16.67
CA GLU A 201 6.72 0.68 -15.80
C GLU A 201 6.40 1.16 -14.39
N PHE A 202 5.60 0.34 -13.72
CA PHE A 202 5.34 0.37 -12.30
C PHE A 202 5.25 -1.10 -11.86
N SER A 203 6.02 -1.52 -10.86
CA SER A 203 6.16 -2.94 -10.51
C SER A 203 6.52 -3.12 -9.03
N TRP A 204 6.65 -4.38 -8.58
CA TRP A 204 7.17 -4.66 -7.24
C TRP A 204 8.60 -4.14 -7.02
N ASP A 205 9.36 -3.85 -8.07
CA ASP A 205 10.75 -3.34 -8.02
C ASP A 205 10.83 -1.83 -8.28
N VAL A 206 9.97 -1.27 -9.15
CA VAL A 206 10.05 0.14 -9.57
C VAL A 206 8.83 0.94 -9.12
N LYS A 207 9.01 1.95 -8.26
CA LYS A 207 7.93 2.79 -7.68
C LYS A 207 7.88 4.23 -8.18
N TYR A 208 8.83 4.67 -9.00
CA TYR A 208 8.90 6.06 -9.50
C TYR A 208 7.55 6.56 -10.05
N ALA A 209 6.90 5.79 -10.93
CA ALA A 209 5.61 6.19 -11.52
C ALA A 209 4.52 6.36 -10.46
N GLY A 210 4.49 5.49 -9.44
CA GLY A 210 3.56 5.60 -8.31
C GLY A 210 3.83 6.86 -7.47
N ALA A 211 5.08 7.10 -7.10
CA ALA A 211 5.47 8.29 -6.34
C ALA A 211 5.16 9.59 -7.11
N GLN A 212 5.41 9.60 -8.43
CA GLN A 212 5.08 10.72 -9.32
C GLN A 212 3.58 10.98 -9.40
N VAL A 213 2.76 9.93 -9.46
CA VAL A 213 1.28 10.04 -9.44
C VAL A 213 0.78 10.62 -8.10
N LEU A 214 1.35 10.21 -6.97
CA LEU A 214 1.01 10.80 -5.66
C LEU A 214 1.45 12.26 -5.55
N ALA A 215 2.66 12.60 -5.99
CA ALA A 215 3.13 13.98 -6.01
C ALA A 215 2.23 14.88 -6.89
N ALA A 216 1.82 14.39 -8.06
CA ALA A 216 0.86 15.07 -8.93
C ALA A 216 -0.50 15.27 -8.24
N LYS A 217 -0.98 14.28 -7.48
CA LYS A 217 -2.19 14.41 -6.66
C LYS A 217 -2.07 15.57 -5.68
N PHE A 218 -0.98 15.65 -4.92
CA PHE A 218 -0.78 16.71 -3.92
C PHE A 218 -0.75 18.09 -4.58
N LEU A 219 -0.12 18.21 -5.75
CA LEU A 219 -0.15 19.43 -6.54
C LEU A 219 -1.57 19.82 -6.98
N MET A 220 -2.32 18.88 -7.55
CA MET A 220 -3.70 19.14 -8.00
C MET A 220 -4.65 19.46 -6.84
N GLN A 221 -4.36 19.01 -5.62
CA GLN A 221 -5.10 19.36 -4.41
C GLN A 221 -4.72 20.74 -3.84
N GLY A 222 -3.72 21.43 -4.42
CA GLY A 222 -3.19 22.67 -3.85
C GLY A 222 -2.36 22.46 -2.58
N LYS A 223 -1.93 21.22 -2.30
CA LYS A 223 -1.11 20.86 -1.14
C LYS A 223 0.39 21.03 -1.35
N ALA A 224 0.83 21.41 -2.55
CA ALA A 224 2.26 21.53 -2.86
C ALA A 224 2.97 22.70 -2.14
N GLY A 225 2.24 23.73 -1.71
CA GLY A 225 2.81 24.89 -1.02
C GLY A 225 3.99 25.51 -1.78
N ALA A 226 5.11 25.73 -1.07
CA ALA A 226 6.35 26.27 -1.65
C ALA A 226 7.03 25.33 -2.67
N HIS A 227 6.65 24.05 -2.70
CA HIS A 227 7.27 23.02 -3.54
C HIS A 227 6.56 22.80 -4.88
N SER A 228 5.65 23.71 -5.25
CA SER A 228 4.84 23.59 -6.47
C SER A 228 5.68 23.33 -7.73
N SER A 229 6.80 24.03 -7.90
CA SER A 229 7.69 23.84 -9.08
C SER A 229 8.35 22.46 -9.14
N VAL A 230 8.66 21.85 -8.00
CA VAL A 230 9.23 20.50 -7.94
C VAL A 230 8.15 19.46 -8.23
N LEU A 231 6.97 19.62 -7.62
CA LEU A 231 5.85 18.70 -7.85
C LEU A 231 5.30 18.80 -9.28
N GLU A 232 5.42 19.94 -9.94
CA GLU A 232 5.13 20.07 -11.39
C GLU A 232 6.05 19.17 -12.23
N ARG A 233 7.32 19.04 -11.86
CA ARG A 233 8.26 18.13 -12.54
C ARG A 233 7.88 16.67 -12.28
N TYR A 234 7.46 16.32 -11.06
CA TYR A 234 6.89 15.00 -10.79
C TYR A 234 5.64 14.74 -11.66
N GLN A 235 4.74 15.73 -11.74
CA GLN A 235 3.53 15.63 -12.58
C GLN A 235 3.89 15.35 -14.03
N GLN A 236 4.88 16.06 -14.60
CA GLN A 236 5.35 15.81 -15.98
C GLN A 236 5.80 14.35 -16.19
N LYS A 237 6.40 13.71 -15.18
CA LYS A 237 6.81 12.29 -15.27
C LYS A 237 5.64 11.33 -15.12
N ALA A 238 4.67 11.64 -14.25
CA ALA A 238 3.41 10.89 -14.19
C ALA A 238 2.68 10.95 -15.54
N GLU A 239 2.56 12.14 -16.13
CA GLU A 239 1.91 12.35 -17.43
C GLU A 239 2.66 11.66 -18.58
N TYR A 240 3.99 11.65 -18.53
CA TYR A 240 4.81 10.85 -19.46
C TYR A 240 4.44 9.36 -19.40
N PHE A 241 4.31 8.78 -18.21
CA PHE A 241 3.91 7.38 -18.04
C PHE A 241 2.52 7.13 -18.67
N MET A 242 1.53 7.98 -18.36
CA MET A 242 0.17 7.86 -18.92
C MET A 242 0.17 7.92 -20.45
N CYS A 243 0.88 8.90 -21.03
CA CYS A 243 0.99 9.05 -22.48
C CYS A 243 1.69 7.85 -23.13
N SER A 244 2.73 7.31 -22.48
CA SER A 244 3.49 6.16 -22.97
C SER A 244 2.65 4.88 -23.01
N CYS A 245 1.80 4.66 -22.00
CA CYS A 245 0.84 3.54 -22.00
C CYS A 245 -0.21 3.69 -23.11
N LEU A 246 -0.67 4.92 -23.38
CA LEU A 246 -1.65 5.20 -24.42
C LEU A 246 -1.10 5.13 -25.85
N GLY A 247 0.21 5.00 -26.03
CA GLY A 247 0.81 5.04 -27.36
C GLY A 247 0.94 6.47 -27.93
N LYS A 248 0.80 7.49 -27.07
CA LYS A 248 0.84 8.92 -27.44
C LYS A 248 2.08 9.65 -26.92
N GLY A 249 2.97 8.97 -26.20
CA GLY A 249 4.22 9.52 -25.68
C GLY A 249 5.36 9.49 -26.71
N SER A 250 6.54 9.98 -26.30
CA SER A 250 7.76 9.94 -27.11
C SER A 250 8.43 8.56 -27.12
N LYS A 251 8.23 7.75 -26.08
CA LYS A 251 8.61 6.33 -26.03
C LYS A 251 7.44 5.56 -25.44
N ASN A 252 6.79 4.74 -26.26
CA ASN A 252 5.57 4.04 -25.87
C ASN A 252 5.85 2.63 -25.34
N VAL A 253 4.97 2.15 -24.47
CA VAL A 253 4.94 0.75 -24.07
C VAL A 253 4.50 -0.08 -25.28
N GLN A 254 5.13 -1.24 -25.51
CA GLN A 254 4.75 -2.12 -26.61
C GLN A 254 3.36 -2.71 -26.37
N ARG A 255 2.71 -3.16 -27.44
CA ARG A 255 1.43 -3.86 -27.36
C ARG A 255 1.48 -5.14 -28.19
N THR A 256 0.79 -6.16 -27.72
CA THR A 256 0.48 -7.35 -28.53
C THR A 256 -0.46 -6.96 -29.68
N PRO A 257 -0.57 -7.78 -30.75
CA PRO A 257 -1.59 -7.60 -31.79
C PRO A 257 -3.02 -7.45 -31.25
N GLY A 258 -3.36 -8.15 -30.16
CA GLY A 258 -4.63 -8.06 -29.44
C GLY A 258 -4.80 -6.82 -28.56
N GLY A 259 -3.79 -5.96 -28.45
CA GLY A 259 -3.86 -4.67 -27.76
C GLY A 259 -3.47 -4.69 -26.27
N LEU A 260 -2.97 -5.80 -25.75
CA LEU A 260 -2.45 -5.90 -24.38
C LEU A 260 -1.12 -5.14 -24.27
N LEU A 261 -0.94 -4.36 -23.21
CA LEU A 261 0.37 -3.80 -22.87
C LEU A 261 1.39 -4.93 -22.66
N PHE A 262 2.52 -4.84 -23.35
CA PHE A 262 3.56 -5.87 -23.32
C PHE A 262 4.90 -5.27 -22.97
N ARG A 263 5.56 -5.84 -21.96
CA ARG A 263 6.89 -5.40 -21.51
C ARG A 263 7.91 -6.53 -21.52
N GLN A 264 7.54 -7.71 -21.06
CA GLN A 264 8.44 -8.86 -21.00
C GLN A 264 7.68 -10.18 -21.09
N ARG A 265 8.41 -11.28 -21.30
CA ARG A 265 7.81 -12.63 -21.44
C ARG A 265 7.30 -13.20 -20.13
N TRP A 266 8.17 -13.26 -19.12
CA TRP A 266 7.80 -13.81 -17.82
C TRP A 266 6.90 -12.85 -17.07
N ASN A 267 5.68 -13.31 -16.77
CA ASN A 267 4.72 -12.66 -15.90
C ASN A 267 4.41 -11.21 -16.30
N ASN A 268 4.09 -11.01 -17.58
CA ASN A 268 3.76 -9.71 -18.15
C ASN A 268 2.56 -9.04 -17.44
N MET A 269 1.63 -9.84 -16.90
CA MET A 269 0.41 -9.34 -16.25
C MET A 269 0.65 -8.40 -15.08
N GLN A 270 1.79 -8.48 -14.39
CA GLN A 270 2.18 -7.46 -13.41
C GLN A 270 2.13 -6.04 -14.02
N PHE A 271 2.74 -5.85 -15.18
CA PHE A 271 2.86 -4.53 -15.80
C PHE A 271 1.53 -4.05 -16.37
N VAL A 272 0.69 -4.99 -16.82
CA VAL A 272 -0.67 -4.70 -17.30
C VAL A 272 -1.53 -4.20 -16.15
N THR A 273 -1.60 -4.93 -15.03
CA THR A 273 -2.48 -4.57 -13.92
C THR A 273 -1.99 -3.32 -13.20
N SER A 274 -0.67 -3.16 -13.01
CA SER A 274 -0.09 -1.98 -12.38
C SER A 274 -0.26 -0.71 -13.21
N ALA A 275 -0.06 -0.79 -14.54
CA ALA A 275 -0.33 0.33 -15.44
C ALA A 275 -1.81 0.68 -15.45
N SER A 276 -2.69 -0.33 -15.55
CA SER A 276 -4.15 -0.13 -15.49
C SER A 276 -4.58 0.55 -14.20
N PHE A 277 -3.96 0.22 -13.08
CA PHE A 277 -4.19 0.87 -11.79
C PHE A 277 -3.82 2.36 -11.82
N LEU A 278 -2.60 2.71 -12.26
CA LEU A 278 -2.17 4.11 -12.32
C LEU A 278 -2.99 4.92 -13.33
N LEU A 279 -3.31 4.37 -14.50
CA LEU A 279 -4.18 4.99 -15.50
C LEU A 279 -5.57 5.29 -14.92
N THR A 280 -6.15 4.33 -14.21
CA THR A 280 -7.45 4.46 -13.54
C THR A 280 -7.41 5.57 -12.49
N VAL A 281 -6.43 5.54 -11.58
CA VAL A 281 -6.30 6.53 -10.51
C VAL A 281 -6.08 7.94 -11.07
N TYR A 282 -5.19 8.08 -12.06
CA TYR A 282 -4.87 9.37 -12.65
C TYR A 282 -6.04 9.95 -13.45
N SER A 283 -6.88 9.11 -14.04
CA SER A 283 -8.11 9.55 -14.72
C SER A 283 -9.06 10.25 -13.75
N ASP A 284 -9.18 9.77 -12.51
CA ASP A 284 -10.02 10.39 -11.49
C ASP A 284 -9.40 11.72 -11.00
N TYR A 285 -8.08 11.83 -10.94
CA TYR A 285 -7.38 13.08 -10.57
C TYR A 285 -7.57 14.17 -11.64
N LEU A 286 -7.43 13.81 -12.92
CA LEU A 286 -7.68 14.73 -14.04
C LEU A 286 -9.15 15.16 -14.10
N SER A 287 -10.08 14.20 -13.92
CA SER A 287 -11.52 14.49 -13.86
C SER A 287 -11.86 15.49 -12.75
N SER A 288 -11.28 15.30 -11.56
CA SER A 288 -11.53 16.16 -10.40
C SER A 288 -10.94 17.56 -10.56
N SER A 289 -9.79 17.66 -11.20
CA SER A 289 -9.11 18.94 -11.44
C SER A 289 -9.64 19.69 -12.68
N GLY A 290 -10.57 19.09 -13.43
CA GLY A 290 -11.09 19.66 -14.68
C GLY A 290 -10.01 19.77 -15.77
N LYS A 291 -8.94 18.98 -15.69
CA LYS A 291 -7.80 19.02 -16.61
C LYS A 291 -7.88 17.88 -17.63
N GLY A 292 -7.30 18.12 -18.80
CA GLY A 292 -6.96 17.09 -19.78
C GLY A 292 -5.48 16.76 -19.73
N LEU A 293 -5.09 15.65 -20.35
CA LEU A 293 -3.70 15.24 -20.51
C LEU A 293 -3.19 15.68 -21.88
N SER A 294 -2.04 16.36 -21.94
CA SER A 294 -1.38 16.73 -23.20
C SER A 294 -0.22 15.80 -23.49
N CYS A 295 -0.33 14.98 -24.54
CA CYS A 295 0.71 14.06 -24.96
C CYS A 295 1.42 14.57 -26.23
N ASN A 296 2.57 13.96 -26.57
CA ASN A 296 3.28 14.26 -27.83
C ASN A 296 2.39 14.09 -29.06
N SER A 297 1.52 13.07 -29.05
CA SER A 297 0.59 12.76 -30.14
C SER A 297 -0.86 13.19 -29.81
N GLY A 298 -1.03 14.43 -29.37
CA GLY A 298 -2.34 15.05 -29.14
C GLY A 298 -2.84 14.99 -27.69
N THR A 299 -4.04 15.52 -27.48
CA THR A 299 -4.67 15.57 -26.16
C THR A 299 -5.45 14.30 -25.86
N THR A 300 -5.53 13.96 -24.57
CA THR A 300 -6.26 12.81 -24.04
C THR A 300 -7.21 13.29 -22.95
N SER A 301 -8.45 12.83 -22.99
CA SER A 301 -9.43 13.10 -21.95
C SER A 301 -9.32 12.11 -20.78
N PRO A 302 -9.79 12.46 -19.57
CA PRO A 302 -9.83 11.51 -18.45
C PRO A 302 -10.63 10.24 -18.79
N SER A 303 -11.73 10.36 -19.54
CA SER A 303 -12.54 9.21 -19.95
C SER A 303 -11.80 8.29 -20.92
N GLU A 304 -10.98 8.83 -21.83
CA GLU A 304 -10.11 8.03 -22.71
C GLU A 304 -9.06 7.25 -21.91
N LEU A 305 -8.48 7.86 -20.88
CA LEU A 305 -7.52 7.19 -19.99
C LEU A 305 -8.16 6.02 -19.24
N LEU A 306 -9.36 6.22 -18.68
CA LEU A 306 -10.13 5.18 -18.00
C LEU A 306 -10.60 4.09 -18.97
N ALA A 307 -11.02 4.46 -20.18
CA ALA A 307 -11.42 3.49 -21.20
C ALA A 307 -10.26 2.58 -21.62
N PHE A 308 -9.04 3.13 -21.75
CA PHE A 308 -7.87 2.33 -22.02
C PHE A 308 -7.54 1.38 -20.84
N ALA A 309 -7.57 1.85 -19.59
CA ALA A 309 -7.40 0.99 -18.43
C ALA A 309 -8.44 -0.15 -18.38
N LYS A 310 -9.71 0.17 -18.68
CA LYS A 310 -10.79 -0.81 -18.79
C LYS A 310 -10.49 -1.85 -19.87
N SER A 311 -9.99 -1.45 -21.05
CA SER A 311 -9.66 -2.40 -22.13
C SER A 311 -8.61 -3.43 -21.73
N GLN A 312 -7.66 -3.06 -20.85
CA GLN A 312 -6.65 -3.99 -20.34
C GLN A 312 -7.27 -5.00 -19.36
N VAL A 313 -8.20 -4.55 -18.52
CA VAL A 313 -8.97 -5.45 -17.64
C VAL A 313 -9.88 -6.37 -18.44
N ASP A 314 -10.57 -5.85 -19.45
CA ASP A 314 -11.43 -6.64 -20.33
C ASP A 314 -10.61 -7.71 -21.06
N TYR A 315 -9.40 -7.37 -21.54
CA TYR A 315 -8.46 -8.34 -22.11
C TYR A 315 -8.13 -9.45 -21.10
N ILE A 316 -7.83 -9.11 -19.84
CA ILE A 316 -7.58 -10.10 -18.79
C ILE A 316 -8.80 -11.02 -18.58
N LEU A 317 -10.01 -10.49 -18.69
CA LEU A 317 -11.26 -11.22 -18.41
C LEU A 317 -11.82 -11.98 -19.63
N GLY A 318 -11.22 -11.82 -20.81
CA GLY A 318 -11.51 -12.66 -21.99
C GLY A 318 -11.68 -11.92 -23.31
N ASP A 319 -11.68 -10.58 -23.32
CA ASP A 319 -11.78 -9.77 -24.56
C ASP A 319 -10.42 -9.70 -25.27
N ASN A 320 -9.94 -10.86 -25.68
CA ASN A 320 -8.67 -11.05 -26.36
C ASN A 320 -8.83 -12.02 -27.55
N PRO A 321 -7.83 -12.11 -28.46
CA PRO A 321 -7.93 -12.94 -29.66
C PRO A 321 -8.20 -14.44 -29.39
N ARG A 322 -7.94 -14.91 -28.16
CA ARG A 322 -8.16 -16.31 -27.76
C ARG A 322 -9.49 -16.53 -27.04
N ALA A 323 -10.29 -15.50 -26.79
CA ALA A 323 -11.50 -15.57 -25.97
C ALA A 323 -11.27 -16.35 -24.66
N THR A 324 -10.13 -16.09 -24.00
CA THR A 324 -9.67 -16.82 -22.80
C THR A 324 -9.46 -15.84 -21.66
N SER A 325 -10.15 -16.01 -20.53
CA SER A 325 -9.84 -15.27 -19.32
C SER A 325 -8.48 -15.70 -18.77
N TYR A 326 -7.62 -14.76 -18.45
CA TYR A 326 -6.37 -14.98 -17.70
C TYR A 326 -6.57 -14.89 -16.19
N MET A 327 -7.81 -14.66 -15.73
CA MET A 327 -8.22 -14.84 -14.35
C MET A 327 -8.86 -16.24 -14.18
N VAL A 328 -8.22 -17.09 -13.38
CA VAL A 328 -8.68 -18.45 -13.10
C VAL A 328 -10.07 -18.43 -12.47
N GLY A 329 -10.99 -19.25 -12.99
CA GLY A 329 -12.37 -19.34 -12.49
C GLY A 329 -13.29 -18.21 -12.93
N TYR A 330 -12.86 -17.30 -13.79
CA TYR A 330 -13.69 -16.26 -14.40
C TYR A 330 -14.04 -16.60 -15.85
N GLY A 331 -15.31 -16.42 -16.23
CA GLY A 331 -15.81 -16.78 -17.56
C GLY A 331 -15.86 -18.29 -17.81
N SER A 332 -16.12 -18.68 -19.06
CA SER A 332 -16.26 -20.10 -19.46
C SER A 332 -14.96 -20.77 -19.90
N ASN A 333 -13.92 -19.98 -20.18
CA ASN A 333 -12.63 -20.44 -20.68
C ASN A 333 -11.50 -19.72 -19.95
N TYR A 334 -10.70 -20.45 -19.17
CA TYR A 334 -9.62 -19.93 -18.33
C TYR A 334 -8.56 -21.03 -18.07
N PRO A 335 -7.32 -20.67 -17.67
CA PRO A 335 -6.25 -21.62 -17.35
C PRO A 335 -6.64 -22.63 -16.26
N LYS A 336 -6.31 -23.90 -16.48
CA LYS A 336 -6.61 -25.02 -15.59
C LYS A 336 -5.36 -25.72 -15.07
N GLN A 337 -4.18 -25.46 -15.62
CA GLN A 337 -2.90 -26.05 -15.22
C GLN A 337 -1.97 -24.96 -14.70
N VAL A 338 -2.32 -24.42 -13.53
CA VAL A 338 -1.65 -23.23 -12.97
C VAL A 338 -0.35 -23.67 -12.28
N HIS A 339 0.75 -22.93 -12.48
CA HIS A 339 2.03 -23.18 -11.78
C HIS A 339 1.92 -22.82 -10.29
N HIS A 340 1.17 -23.62 -9.53
CA HIS A 340 0.87 -23.35 -8.13
C HIS A 340 0.70 -24.65 -7.33
N ARG A 341 1.55 -24.83 -6.31
CA ARG A 341 1.66 -26.08 -5.53
C ARG A 341 0.35 -26.49 -4.87
N ALA A 342 -0.27 -25.57 -4.15
CA ALA A 342 -1.47 -25.88 -3.35
C ALA A 342 -2.72 -26.09 -4.22
N SER A 343 -2.78 -25.54 -5.44
CA SER A 343 -3.90 -25.80 -6.36
C SER A 343 -3.74 -27.13 -7.10
N SER A 344 -2.51 -27.43 -7.51
CA SER A 344 -2.18 -28.61 -8.33
C SER A 344 -2.15 -29.93 -7.57
N ILE A 345 -2.01 -29.91 -6.24
CA ILE A 345 -2.00 -31.12 -5.40
C ILE A 345 -3.36 -31.29 -4.70
N GLU A 346 -3.86 -32.53 -4.62
CA GLU A 346 -5.13 -32.83 -3.95
C GLU A 346 -5.16 -32.27 -2.52
N SER A 347 -6.26 -31.60 -2.15
CA SER A 347 -6.37 -30.93 -0.85
C SER A 347 -6.12 -31.85 0.33
N ILE A 348 -5.45 -31.34 1.37
CA ILE A 348 -5.31 -32.02 2.67
C ILE A 348 -6.66 -32.32 3.34
N LYS A 349 -7.73 -31.63 2.95
CA LYS A 349 -9.10 -31.88 3.43
C LYS A 349 -9.78 -33.05 2.74
N VAL A 350 -9.27 -33.47 1.58
CA VAL A 350 -9.76 -34.60 0.81
C VAL A 350 -8.93 -35.84 1.10
N ASP A 351 -7.60 -35.73 0.98
CA ASP A 351 -6.66 -36.78 1.36
C ASP A 351 -5.58 -36.20 2.29
N SER A 352 -5.59 -36.65 3.55
CA SER A 352 -4.61 -36.24 4.56
C SER A 352 -3.30 -37.03 4.51
N SER A 353 -3.12 -37.95 3.55
CA SER A 353 -1.88 -38.70 3.36
C SER A 353 -0.72 -37.73 3.06
N PHE A 354 0.42 -37.92 3.71
CA PHE A 354 1.54 -36.99 3.62
C PHE A 354 2.13 -36.91 2.20
N VAL A 355 2.22 -35.71 1.63
CA VAL A 355 2.89 -35.47 0.35
C VAL A 355 4.33 -35.03 0.60
N SER A 356 5.28 -35.94 0.40
CA SER A 356 6.70 -35.63 0.54
C SER A 356 7.19 -34.56 -0.43
N CYS A 357 8.32 -33.91 -0.10
CA CYS A 357 8.96 -32.85 -0.90
C CYS A 357 9.02 -33.13 -2.42
N ARG A 358 9.34 -34.36 -2.84
CA ARG A 358 9.41 -34.74 -4.26
C ARG A 358 8.18 -35.50 -4.75
N GLY A 359 7.27 -35.86 -3.85
CA GLY A 359 6.03 -36.58 -4.18
C GLY A 359 5.10 -35.79 -5.09
N GLY A 360 5.04 -34.46 -4.91
CA GLY A 360 4.27 -33.57 -5.79
C GLY A 360 4.76 -33.59 -7.24
N TYR A 361 6.08 -33.60 -7.43
CA TYR A 361 6.69 -33.66 -8.76
C TYR A 361 6.37 -34.99 -9.46
N ALA A 362 6.42 -36.09 -8.71
CA ALA A 362 6.17 -37.43 -9.25
C ALA A 362 4.71 -37.66 -9.66
N THR A 363 3.75 -37.01 -8.98
CA THR A 363 2.33 -37.38 -9.08
C THR A 363 1.46 -36.28 -9.71
N TRP A 364 1.71 -35.00 -9.40
CA TRP A 364 0.82 -33.89 -9.79
C TRP A 364 1.47 -32.89 -10.75
N TYR A 365 2.76 -32.58 -10.60
CA TYR A 365 3.40 -31.50 -11.37
C TYR A 365 3.28 -31.68 -12.90
N GLY A 366 3.62 -32.87 -13.40
CA GLY A 366 3.54 -33.20 -14.83
C GLY A 366 2.18 -33.73 -15.30
N ARG A 367 1.15 -33.70 -14.46
CA ARG A 367 -0.18 -34.22 -14.81
C ARG A 367 -0.89 -33.26 -15.78
N GLU A 368 -1.28 -33.75 -16.95
CA GLU A 368 -1.99 -32.96 -17.99
C GLU A 368 -3.43 -32.56 -17.60
N GLY A 369 -3.96 -33.15 -16.53
CA GLY A 369 -5.28 -32.82 -16.00
C GLY A 369 -5.31 -31.45 -15.31
N SER A 370 -6.51 -30.88 -15.24
CA SER A 370 -6.78 -29.67 -14.45
C SER A 370 -6.33 -29.82 -13.00
N ASP A 371 -5.88 -28.72 -12.41
CA ASP A 371 -5.59 -28.63 -10.99
C ASP A 371 -6.80 -29.07 -10.15
N PRO A 372 -6.62 -29.96 -9.16
CA PRO A 372 -7.72 -30.48 -8.34
C PRO A 372 -8.41 -29.41 -7.50
N ASN A 373 -7.71 -28.33 -7.13
CA ASN A 373 -8.31 -27.21 -6.41
C ASN A 373 -8.35 -25.97 -7.30
N LEU A 374 -9.55 -25.44 -7.55
CA LEU A 374 -9.72 -24.21 -8.32
C LEU A 374 -9.12 -23.01 -7.57
N LEU A 375 -8.05 -22.43 -8.12
CA LEU A 375 -7.40 -21.23 -7.60
C LEU A 375 -8.16 -19.96 -8.03
N ASN A 376 -9.41 -19.84 -7.57
CA ASN A 376 -10.34 -18.83 -8.05
C ASN A 376 -9.78 -17.40 -7.88
N GLY A 377 -9.80 -16.63 -8.96
CA GLY A 377 -9.36 -15.23 -9.03
C GLY A 377 -7.88 -15.01 -9.30
N ALA A 378 -7.05 -16.06 -9.37
CA ALA A 378 -5.64 -15.90 -9.69
C ALA A 378 -5.45 -15.35 -11.11
N VAL A 379 -4.68 -14.27 -11.24
CA VAL A 379 -4.24 -13.76 -12.56
C VAL A 379 -2.88 -14.35 -12.87
N VAL A 380 -2.83 -15.23 -13.87
CA VAL A 380 -1.59 -15.89 -14.32
C VAL A 380 -0.68 -14.92 -15.07
N GLY A 381 0.53 -15.35 -15.43
CA GLY A 381 1.51 -14.54 -16.15
C GLY A 381 1.06 -13.98 -17.50
N GLY A 382 0.11 -14.66 -18.15
CA GLY A 382 -0.56 -14.20 -19.36
C GLY A 382 0.10 -14.65 -20.66
N PRO A 383 -0.36 -14.14 -21.82
CA PRO A 383 0.16 -14.55 -23.11
C PRO A 383 1.54 -13.95 -23.41
N ASP A 384 2.19 -14.48 -24.44
CA ASP A 384 3.39 -13.90 -25.02
C ASP A 384 3.09 -12.61 -25.83
N GLY A 385 4.13 -12.04 -26.45
CA GLY A 385 4.04 -10.81 -27.22
C GLY A 385 3.16 -10.88 -28.49
N TYR A 386 2.66 -12.06 -28.83
CA TYR A 386 1.82 -12.34 -30.00
C TYR A 386 0.45 -12.91 -29.63
N ASP A 387 0.02 -12.68 -28.39
CA ASP A 387 -1.24 -13.19 -27.84
C ASP A 387 -1.33 -14.72 -27.74
N ASN A 388 -0.21 -15.46 -27.83
CA ASN A 388 -0.21 -16.91 -27.64
C ASN A 388 -0.09 -17.28 -26.17
N PHE A 389 -0.84 -18.29 -25.75
CA PHE A 389 -0.83 -18.80 -24.39
C PHE A 389 -0.90 -20.33 -24.40
N VAL A 390 -0.09 -20.96 -23.56
CA VAL A 390 -0.02 -22.40 -23.37
C VAL A 390 -0.32 -22.72 -21.91
N ASP A 391 -1.48 -23.37 -21.66
CA ASP A 391 -1.96 -23.74 -20.32
C ASP A 391 -1.25 -25.01 -19.83
N GLU A 392 0.03 -24.87 -19.50
CA GLU A 392 0.91 -25.92 -19.01
C GLU A 392 1.51 -25.52 -17.66
N ARG A 393 1.43 -26.44 -16.68
CA ARG A 393 1.86 -26.17 -15.30
C ARG A 393 3.34 -25.87 -15.18
N ASP A 394 4.17 -26.40 -16.07
CA ASP A 394 5.61 -26.15 -16.11
C ASP A 394 6.00 -24.92 -16.94
N ASN A 395 5.06 -24.32 -17.68
CA ASN A 395 5.22 -23.03 -18.33
C ASN A 395 5.02 -21.87 -17.33
N TYR A 396 5.89 -21.81 -16.32
CA TYR A 396 5.82 -20.82 -15.24
C TYR A 396 5.85 -19.37 -15.73
N GLU A 397 6.45 -19.09 -16.91
CA GLU A 397 6.45 -17.73 -17.48
C GLU A 397 5.02 -17.21 -17.72
N GLN A 398 4.11 -18.09 -18.13
CA GLN A 398 2.73 -17.75 -18.49
C GLN A 398 1.70 -18.19 -17.47
N THR A 399 1.92 -19.32 -16.77
CA THR A 399 0.91 -19.93 -15.87
C THR A 399 1.13 -19.65 -14.40
N GLU A 400 2.22 -18.97 -14.00
CA GLU A 400 2.47 -18.58 -12.62
C GLU A 400 1.61 -17.36 -12.22
N PRO A 401 0.75 -17.49 -11.21
CA PRO A 401 0.08 -16.35 -10.61
C PRO A 401 0.93 -15.77 -9.48
N ALA A 402 0.89 -14.45 -9.31
CA ALA A 402 1.57 -13.78 -8.22
C ALA A 402 0.65 -12.79 -7.49
N THR A 403 0.91 -12.55 -6.21
CA THR A 403 0.17 -11.55 -5.42
C THR A 403 0.26 -10.16 -6.04
N TYR A 404 1.40 -9.80 -6.62
CA TYR A 404 1.60 -8.52 -7.30
C TYR A 404 0.90 -8.40 -8.65
N ASN A 405 0.46 -9.51 -9.27
CA ASN A 405 -0.42 -9.44 -10.45
C ASN A 405 -1.81 -8.95 -10.03
N ASN A 406 -2.36 -9.52 -8.95
CA ASN A 406 -3.70 -9.25 -8.47
C ASN A 406 -3.82 -7.96 -7.64
N ALA A 407 -2.76 -7.55 -6.93
CA ALA A 407 -2.83 -6.43 -5.99
C ALA A 407 -3.28 -5.11 -6.65
N PRO A 408 -2.72 -4.65 -7.78
CA PRO A 408 -3.19 -3.43 -8.44
C PRO A 408 -4.59 -3.59 -9.03
N LEU A 409 -4.94 -4.81 -9.48
CA LEU A 409 -6.20 -5.10 -10.13
C LEU A 409 -7.41 -4.92 -9.19
N LEU A 410 -7.25 -5.19 -7.89
CA LEU A 410 -8.31 -4.98 -6.89
C LEU A 410 -8.88 -3.55 -6.95
N GLY A 411 -8.01 -2.54 -7.01
CA GLY A 411 -8.41 -1.14 -7.07
C GLY A 411 -9.14 -0.79 -8.37
N VAL A 412 -8.68 -1.35 -9.50
CA VAL A 412 -9.32 -1.13 -10.81
C VAL A 412 -10.69 -1.80 -10.86
N LEU A 413 -10.80 -3.05 -10.42
CA LEU A 413 -12.07 -3.79 -10.38
C LEU A 413 -13.09 -3.13 -9.44
N ALA A 414 -12.65 -2.64 -8.27
CA ALA A 414 -13.51 -1.84 -7.40
C ALA A 414 -14.00 -0.57 -8.12
N ARG A 415 -13.11 0.16 -8.79
CA ARG A 415 -13.46 1.37 -9.53
C ARG A 415 -14.44 1.11 -10.69
N LEU A 416 -14.26 0.02 -11.43
CA LEU A 416 -15.12 -0.36 -12.55
C LEU A 416 -16.47 -0.91 -12.07
N SER A 417 -16.46 -1.73 -11.02
CA SER A 417 -17.68 -2.29 -10.39
C SER A 417 -18.57 -1.19 -9.78
N GLY A 418 -17.97 -0.14 -9.19
CA GLY A 418 -18.71 0.97 -8.60
C GLY A 418 -19.34 1.94 -9.62
N GLY A 419 -19.05 1.79 -10.91
CA GLY A 419 -19.53 2.70 -11.94
C GLY A 419 -19.11 4.16 -11.68
N HIS A 420 -19.98 5.12 -12.02
CA HIS A 420 -19.70 6.55 -11.83
C HIS A 420 -19.91 7.03 -10.38
N SER A 421 -20.52 6.22 -9.51
CA SER A 421 -21.00 6.64 -8.18
C SER A 421 -20.40 5.90 -6.98
N GLY A 422 -19.57 4.86 -7.18
CA GLY A 422 -19.23 3.91 -6.12
C GLY A 422 -17.84 4.02 -5.48
N TYR A 423 -16.75 4.21 -6.24
CA TYR A 423 -15.37 4.03 -5.71
C TYR A 423 -14.29 4.86 -6.44
N ASN A 424 -14.64 6.05 -6.91
CA ASN A 424 -13.70 6.94 -7.58
C ASN A 424 -12.67 7.54 -6.60
N GLN A 425 -11.44 7.76 -7.06
CA GLN A 425 -10.37 8.43 -6.31
C GLN A 425 -10.42 9.95 -6.55
N LEU A 426 -11.62 10.52 -6.64
CA LEU A 426 -11.79 11.94 -6.88
C LEU A 426 -11.09 12.76 -5.79
N LEU A 427 -10.49 13.87 -6.18
CA LEU A 427 -9.86 14.78 -5.24
C LEU A 427 -10.96 15.42 -4.37
N PRO A 428 -10.75 15.59 -3.05
CA PRO A 428 -11.70 16.29 -2.20
C PRO A 428 -11.98 17.68 -2.75
N VAL A 429 -13.25 18.10 -2.76
CA VAL A 429 -13.62 19.48 -3.13
C VAL A 429 -12.91 20.43 -2.16
N VAL A 430 -12.01 21.25 -2.67
CA VAL A 430 -11.37 22.32 -1.88
C VAL A 430 -12.42 23.39 -1.62
N VAL A 431 -13.23 23.22 -0.57
CA VAL A 431 -14.05 24.32 -0.04
C VAL A 431 -13.06 25.34 0.50
N HIS A 432 -12.92 26.48 -0.19
CA HIS A 432 -12.22 27.63 0.34
C HIS A 432 -12.99 28.11 1.56
N THR A 433 -12.67 27.60 2.75
CA THR A 433 -13.07 28.25 3.99
C THR A 433 -12.32 29.57 4.05
N PRO A 434 -13.02 30.72 4.12
CA PRO A 434 -12.37 32.00 4.31
C PRO A 434 -11.50 31.90 5.57
N LYS A 435 -10.24 32.35 5.48
CA LYS A 435 -9.38 32.54 6.66
C LYS A 435 -10.21 33.25 7.74
N PRO A 436 -10.28 32.73 8.98
CA PRO A 436 -10.95 33.43 10.06
C PRO A 436 -10.37 34.84 10.16
N LYS A 437 -11.20 35.87 9.95
CA LYS A 437 -10.84 37.24 10.31
C LYS A 437 -10.55 37.24 11.80
N THR A 438 -9.29 37.38 12.16
CA THR A 438 -8.87 37.64 13.53
C THR A 438 -9.35 39.03 13.93
N THR A 439 -10.59 39.12 14.43
CA THR A 439 -11.04 40.26 15.22
C THR A 439 -10.36 40.20 16.57
N LYS A 440 -9.44 41.15 16.78
CA LYS A 440 -8.76 41.43 18.04
C LYS A 440 -9.82 41.71 19.13
N PRO A 441 -9.93 40.93 20.20
CA PRO A 441 -10.87 41.25 21.28
C PRO A 441 -10.36 42.43 22.10
N ALA A 442 -11.25 43.38 22.39
CA ALA A 442 -11.04 44.47 23.33
C ALA A 442 -10.97 43.94 24.79
N PRO A 443 -10.33 44.68 25.73
CA PRO A 443 -9.99 44.16 27.04
C PRO A 443 -11.20 44.10 27.97
N ALA A 444 -11.42 42.95 28.63
CA ALA A 444 -12.39 42.82 29.70
C ALA A 444 -11.78 43.14 31.08
N ILE A 445 -12.56 43.83 31.91
CA ILE A 445 -12.25 44.33 33.26
C ILE A 445 -12.07 43.17 34.26
N PRO A 446 -11.13 43.25 35.22
CA PRO A 446 -10.80 42.13 36.13
C PRO A 446 -11.70 42.09 37.38
N PRO A 447 -12.04 40.90 37.92
CA PRO A 447 -12.50 40.76 39.29
C PRO A 447 -11.32 40.59 40.28
N LYS A 448 -11.58 41.10 41.49
CA LYS A 448 -10.68 41.37 42.61
C LYS A 448 -9.94 40.16 43.17
N SER A 449 -8.69 40.41 43.56
CA SER A 449 -7.76 39.56 44.32
C SER A 449 -7.83 39.78 45.84
N THR A 450 -7.67 38.73 46.64
CA THR A 450 -7.01 38.72 47.97
C THR A 450 -6.74 37.26 48.46
N PRO A 451 -5.78 36.98 49.38
CA PRO A 451 -4.41 36.55 48.98
C PRO A 451 -3.79 35.32 49.72
N VAL A 452 -2.68 34.79 49.13
CA VAL A 452 -1.44 34.18 49.75
C VAL A 452 -1.52 32.71 50.28
N PRO A 453 -0.45 31.88 50.19
CA PRO A 453 0.97 32.25 50.09
C PRO A 453 1.78 31.79 48.87
N ALA A 454 2.84 32.55 48.63
CA ALA A 454 3.96 32.25 47.75
C ALA A 454 4.92 31.24 48.40
N GLU A 455 5.41 30.30 47.59
CA GLU A 455 6.69 29.57 47.62
C GLU A 455 6.53 28.46 46.56
N SER A 456 7.32 28.32 45.49
CA SER A 456 8.77 28.34 45.35
C SER A 456 9.19 28.71 43.91
N SER A 457 10.42 29.16 43.76
CA SER A 457 11.13 29.46 42.52
C SER A 457 11.40 28.20 41.67
N GLY A 458 10.35 27.58 41.14
CA GLY A 458 10.49 26.35 40.36
C GLY A 458 11.25 26.58 39.04
N LEU A 459 12.50 26.12 38.98
CA LEU A 459 13.30 26.03 37.75
C LEU A 459 12.63 25.17 36.67
N ILE A 460 11.57 24.43 37.04
CA ILE A 460 10.77 23.59 36.16
C ILE A 460 9.30 23.86 36.47
N THR A 461 8.45 23.91 35.44
CA THR A 461 7.00 23.97 35.61
C THR A 461 6.32 22.81 34.93
N VAL A 462 5.35 22.21 35.61
CA VAL A 462 4.46 21.17 35.08
C VAL A 462 3.07 21.77 34.92
N GLN A 463 2.51 21.68 33.71
CA GLN A 463 1.15 22.16 33.42
C GLN A 463 0.34 21.05 32.78
N GLN A 464 -0.86 20.81 33.29
CA GLN A 464 -1.77 19.78 32.77
C GLN A 464 -2.99 20.44 32.13
N LYS A 465 -3.41 19.96 30.95
CA LYS A 465 -4.59 20.45 30.23
C LYS A 465 -5.39 19.30 29.64
N ILE A 466 -6.71 19.35 29.79
CA ILE A 466 -7.62 18.45 29.08
C ILE A 466 -7.64 18.83 27.60
N THR A 467 -7.33 17.86 26.74
CA THR A 467 -7.35 18.03 25.27
C THR A 467 -8.60 17.47 24.63
N THR A 468 -9.17 16.38 25.18
CA THR A 468 -10.39 15.73 24.69
C THR A 468 -11.02 14.90 25.81
N SER A 469 -12.33 14.64 25.73
CA SER A 469 -13.03 13.68 26.59
C SER A 469 -14.03 12.84 25.79
N TRP A 470 -14.26 11.60 26.22
CA TRP A 470 -15.25 10.68 25.61
C TRP A 470 -15.84 9.74 26.66
N VAL A 471 -16.98 9.14 26.35
CA VAL A 471 -17.64 8.14 27.21
C VAL A 471 -17.42 6.76 26.60
N TYR A 472 -16.93 5.81 27.40
CA TYR A 472 -16.77 4.41 27.02
C TYR A 472 -17.31 3.50 28.12
N LYS A 473 -18.25 2.60 27.76
CA LYS A 473 -18.93 1.67 28.68
C LYS A 473 -19.48 2.36 29.95
N GLY A 474 -20.09 3.54 29.78
CA GLY A 474 -20.69 4.30 30.88
C GLY A 474 -19.70 5.05 31.78
N ARG A 475 -18.41 5.08 31.45
CA ARG A 475 -17.39 5.86 32.17
C ARG A 475 -16.82 6.96 31.26
N THR A 476 -16.66 8.16 31.80
CA THR A 476 -16.03 9.28 31.10
C THR A 476 -14.51 9.19 31.23
N TYR A 477 -13.82 9.28 30.10
CA TYR A 477 -12.37 9.34 30.01
C TYR A 477 -11.94 10.71 29.50
N HIS A 478 -10.82 11.20 30.03
CA HIS A 478 -10.20 12.45 29.58
C HIS A 478 -8.79 12.15 29.08
N ARG A 479 -8.40 12.78 27.97
CA ARG A 479 -7.02 12.84 27.50
C ARG A 479 -6.37 14.11 28.05
N TYR A 480 -5.41 13.93 28.94
CA TYR A 480 -4.60 15.01 29.50
C TYR A 480 -3.31 15.15 28.70
N SER A 481 -2.99 16.38 28.32
CA SER A 481 -1.65 16.79 27.87
C SER A 481 -0.93 17.44 29.03
N THR A 482 0.27 16.95 29.33
CA THR A 482 1.13 17.48 30.37
C THR A 482 2.39 18.05 29.74
N MET A 483 2.67 19.31 30.04
CA MET A 483 3.83 20.03 29.56
C MET A 483 4.80 20.29 30.72
N VAL A 484 6.00 19.73 30.62
CA VAL A 484 7.12 19.97 31.53
C VAL A 484 8.05 20.99 30.87
N THR A 485 8.20 22.16 31.45
CA THR A 485 8.99 23.26 30.87
C THR A 485 10.22 23.54 31.72
N ASN A 486 11.40 23.52 31.08
CA ASN A 486 12.65 23.94 31.70
C ASN A 486 12.72 25.48 31.72
N LYS A 487 12.50 26.09 32.88
CA LYS A 487 12.63 27.55 33.08
C LYS A 487 14.02 27.96 33.57
N SER A 488 14.94 27.02 33.74
CA SER A 488 16.32 27.34 34.09
C SER A 488 17.08 27.93 32.89
N ALA A 489 18.24 28.53 33.16
CA ALA A 489 19.17 28.99 32.13
C ALA A 489 20.07 27.87 31.57
N LYS A 490 19.93 26.63 32.05
CA LYS A 490 20.82 25.50 31.75
C LYS A 490 20.07 24.36 31.07
N THR A 491 20.81 23.46 30.41
CA THR A 491 20.18 22.28 29.79
C THR A 491 19.90 21.24 30.87
N MET A 492 18.69 20.71 30.88
CA MET A 492 18.27 19.68 31.82
C MET A 492 18.57 18.29 31.26
N LYS A 493 19.17 17.42 32.06
CA LYS A 493 19.41 16.00 31.79
C LYS A 493 18.87 15.14 32.93
N ASP A 494 18.83 13.82 32.72
CA ASP A 494 18.47 12.82 33.73
C ASP A 494 17.13 13.10 34.43
N LEU A 495 16.16 13.62 33.67
CA LEU A 495 14.83 13.95 34.17
C LEU A 495 14.16 12.69 34.72
N LYS A 496 13.66 12.78 35.96
CA LYS A 496 12.76 11.80 36.57
C LYS A 496 11.46 12.48 36.97
N VAL A 497 10.36 11.90 36.50
CA VAL A 497 8.97 12.32 36.74
C VAL A 497 8.30 11.22 37.56
N SER A 498 7.71 11.59 38.69
CA SER A 498 6.84 10.71 39.46
C SER A 498 5.38 10.97 39.06
N ILE A 499 4.64 9.88 38.85
CA ILE A 499 3.22 9.95 38.46
C ILE A 499 2.43 9.03 39.37
N GLU A 500 1.62 9.65 40.23
CA GLU A 500 0.75 8.97 41.17
C GLU A 500 -0.71 8.99 40.71
N LYS A 501 -1.47 7.99 41.15
CA LYS A 501 -2.90 7.82 40.83
C LYS A 501 -3.17 7.78 39.32
N LEU A 502 -2.24 7.26 38.52
CA LEU A 502 -2.42 7.00 37.09
C LEU A 502 -2.99 5.59 36.87
N TYR A 503 -4.25 5.51 36.45
CA TYR A 503 -4.93 4.23 36.18
C TYR A 503 -5.07 3.89 34.70
N GLY A 504 -4.64 4.78 33.79
CA GLY A 504 -4.76 4.60 32.36
C GLY A 504 -3.42 4.72 31.62
N PRO A 505 -3.42 4.49 30.30
CA PRO A 505 -2.21 4.48 29.50
C PRO A 505 -1.57 5.88 29.40
N LEU A 506 -0.24 5.90 29.30
CA LEU A 506 0.60 7.09 29.19
C LEU A 506 1.56 6.95 28.00
N TRP A 507 1.82 8.06 27.32
CA TRP A 507 2.71 8.16 26.16
C TRP A 507 3.60 9.40 26.26
N GLY A 508 4.80 9.33 25.70
CA GLY A 508 5.74 10.45 25.65
C GLY A 508 6.78 10.49 26.77
N LEU A 509 6.85 9.44 27.61
CA LEU A 509 7.92 9.22 28.61
C LEU A 509 8.37 7.76 28.57
N THR A 510 9.60 7.50 29.00
CA THR A 510 10.15 6.14 29.17
C THR A 510 10.04 5.72 30.62
N ARG A 511 9.59 4.49 30.92
CA ARG A 511 9.47 4.00 32.30
C ARG A 511 10.81 3.45 32.81
N ASN A 512 11.28 3.97 33.95
CA ASN A 512 12.51 3.57 34.63
C ASN A 512 12.20 3.20 36.09
N GLU A 513 12.12 1.90 36.38
CA GLU A 513 11.76 1.35 37.70
C GLU A 513 10.45 1.98 38.24
N ASP A 514 10.57 2.86 39.24
CA ASP A 514 9.49 3.55 39.94
C ASP A 514 9.24 4.99 39.42
N SER A 515 9.89 5.40 38.33
CA SER A 515 9.81 6.75 37.76
C SER A 515 9.69 6.75 36.24
N TYR A 516 9.45 7.91 35.66
CA TYR A 516 9.41 8.12 34.21
C TYR A 516 10.48 9.14 33.81
N GLY A 517 11.25 8.83 32.77
CA GLY A 517 12.26 9.73 32.20
C GLY A 517 11.89 10.28 30.84
N PHE A 518 12.84 10.95 30.20
CA PHE A 518 12.69 11.34 28.80
C PHE A 518 12.32 10.14 27.91
N PRO A 519 11.56 10.37 26.83
CA PRO A 519 11.38 9.33 25.81
C PRO A 519 12.74 8.95 25.21
N GLU A 520 12.90 7.72 24.72
CA GLU A 520 14.20 7.17 24.26
C GLU A 520 14.93 8.03 23.19
N TRP A 521 14.19 8.89 22.47
CA TRP A 521 14.72 9.78 21.44
C TRP A 521 15.07 11.20 21.94
N ILE A 522 14.93 11.49 23.23
CA ILE A 522 15.31 12.75 23.87
C ILE A 522 16.23 12.43 25.05
N ASP A 523 17.43 13.01 25.08
CA ASP A 523 18.38 12.83 26.18
C ASP A 523 18.50 14.06 27.09
N SER A 524 17.91 15.19 26.66
CA SER A 524 18.04 16.48 27.32
C SER A 524 16.93 17.48 26.95
N LEU A 525 16.67 18.44 27.82
CA LEU A 525 15.70 19.52 27.61
C LEU A 525 16.37 20.90 27.77
N PRO A 526 16.63 21.63 26.67
CA PRO A 526 17.29 22.94 26.72
C PRO A 526 16.49 24.00 27.49
N ALA A 527 17.18 25.08 27.88
CA ALA A 527 16.57 26.24 28.54
C ALA A 527 15.39 26.82 27.72
N GLY A 528 14.25 27.05 28.38
CA GLY A 528 13.04 27.58 27.77
C GLY A 528 12.26 26.60 26.89
N LYS A 529 12.71 25.35 26.76
CA LYS A 529 12.00 24.30 26.00
C LYS A 529 11.07 23.49 26.90
N SER A 530 10.10 22.84 26.26
CA SER A 530 9.09 22.03 26.91
C SER A 530 9.06 20.62 26.34
N LEU A 531 8.87 19.65 27.22
CA LEU A 531 8.54 18.27 26.91
C LEU A 531 7.04 18.07 27.12
N GLU A 532 6.34 17.55 26.10
CA GLU A 532 4.93 17.18 26.22
C GLU A 532 4.79 15.66 26.30
N PHE A 533 4.00 15.20 27.25
CA PHE A 533 3.54 13.81 27.31
C PHE A 533 2.04 13.77 27.58
N VAL A 534 1.40 12.65 27.25
CA VAL A 534 -0.05 12.55 27.29
C VAL A 534 -0.48 11.28 28.01
N TYR A 535 -1.60 11.35 28.71
CA TYR A 535 -2.16 10.19 29.38
C TYR A 535 -3.69 10.23 29.36
N ILE A 536 -4.31 9.06 29.45
CA ILE A 536 -5.76 8.90 29.51
C ILE A 536 -6.15 8.54 30.93
N HIS A 537 -7.15 9.22 31.48
CA HIS A 537 -7.53 9.05 32.87
C HIS A 537 -9.05 9.16 33.09
N PRO A 538 -9.68 8.22 33.82
CA PRO A 538 -11.11 8.26 34.14
C PRO A 538 -11.38 9.00 35.46
N ALA A 539 -10.89 10.23 35.64
CA ALA A 539 -11.14 11.07 36.83
C ALA A 539 -10.52 12.48 36.67
N THR A 540 -10.32 13.16 37.81
CA THR A 540 -9.36 14.26 38.00
C THR A 540 -7.96 13.92 37.44
N PRO A 541 -7.14 14.92 37.10
CA PRO A 541 -5.78 14.71 36.59
C PRO A 541 -4.96 13.80 37.54
N ALA A 542 -4.04 13.02 36.97
CA ALA A 542 -3.03 12.31 37.74
C ALA A 542 -2.11 13.30 38.47
N GLU A 543 -1.54 12.85 39.58
CA GLU A 543 -0.61 13.66 40.38
C GLU A 543 0.79 13.53 39.79
N ILE A 544 1.30 14.63 39.22
CA ILE A 544 2.56 14.66 38.47
C ILE A 544 3.55 15.56 39.19
N SER A 545 4.71 15.02 39.55
CA SER A 545 5.80 15.77 40.17
C SER A 545 7.14 15.43 39.52
N ILE A 546 8.10 16.35 39.61
CA ILE A 546 9.48 16.11 39.16
C ILE A 546 10.28 15.61 40.35
N SER A 547 10.75 14.36 40.29
CA SER A 547 11.47 13.72 41.39
C SER A 547 12.96 14.03 41.38
N SER A 548 13.61 14.12 40.21
CA SER A 548 15.01 14.57 40.09
C SER A 548 15.35 15.04 38.68
N TYR A 549 16.44 15.81 38.54
CA TYR A 549 17.03 16.22 37.27
C TYR A 549 18.45 16.77 37.50
N THR A 550 19.26 16.80 36.44
CA THR A 550 20.60 17.42 36.42
C THR A 550 20.57 18.68 35.54
N LEU A 551 21.17 19.79 35.99
CA LEU A 551 21.36 20.99 35.14
C LEU A 551 22.83 21.11 34.74
N VAL A 552 23.10 21.00 33.45
CA VAL A 552 24.44 21.15 32.86
C VAL A 552 24.62 22.55 32.27
#